data_AF-Q9G887-F1
#
_entry.id   AF-Q9G887-F1
#
_cell.length_a   1.000
_cell.length_b   1.000
_cell.length_c   1.000
_cell.angle_alpha   90.00
_cell.angle_beta   90.00
_cell.angle_gamma   90.00
#
_symmetry.space_group_name_H-M   'P 1'
#
loop_
_entity.id
_entity.type
_entity.pdbx_description
1 polymer ?
#
loop_
_entity_poly.entity_id
_entity_poly.type
_entity_poly.pdbx_seq_one_letter_code
_entity_poly.pdbx_strand_id
1 'polypeptide(L)' 'MNIGIINKGLQYQYIHNKKKNYKINNINLYRFNLNYSKFVNQIIKNEIKINNKILSQLFISENVSIKSLIYIIK' A
#
# COMPACT_ATOMS: atom_id res chain seq x y z
N MET A 1 -7.91 36.95 13.69
CA MET A 1 -7.67 35.65 13.01
C MET A 1 -6.17 35.53 12.77
N ASN A 2 -5.48 34.60 13.42
CA ASN A 2 -4.01 34.56 13.46
C ASN A 2 -3.46 33.90 12.19
N ILE A 3 -3.05 34.71 11.21
CA ILE A 3 -2.56 34.29 9.88
C ILE A 3 -1.38 33.30 9.98
N GLY A 4 -0.54 33.45 11.01
CA GLY A 4 0.60 32.54 11.25
C GLY A 4 0.20 31.08 11.53
N ILE A 5 -0.93 30.85 12.22
CA ILE A 5 -1.41 29.50 12.52
C ILE A 5 -1.91 28.81 11.24
N ILE A 6 -2.63 29.57 10.41
CA ILE A 6 -3.17 29.09 9.13
C ILE A 6 -2.02 28.69 8.19
N ASN A 7 -1.01 29.55 8.04
CA ASN A 7 0.14 29.28 7.19
C ASN A 7 0.91 28.02 7.66
N LYS A 8 1.07 27.86 8.97
CA LYS A 8 1.72 26.67 9.54
C LYS A 8 0.90 25.40 9.30
N GLY A 9 -0.43 25.49 9.42
CA GLY A 9 -1.35 24.40 9.10
C GLY A 9 -1.24 23.96 7.63
N LEU A 10 -1.18 24.91 6.70
CA LEU A 10 -1.00 24.63 5.27
C LEU A 10 0.37 23.98 4.96
N GLN A 11 1.44 24.45 5.61
CA GLN A 11 2.77 23.83 5.49
C GLN A 11 2.75 22.38 5.98
N TYR A 12 2.14 22.11 7.14
CA TYR A 12 2.01 20.75 7.65
C TYR A 12 1.18 19.86 6.72
N GLN A 13 0.08 20.35 6.17
CA GLN A 13 -0.74 19.60 5.22
C GLN A 13 0.05 19.23 3.96
N TYR A 14 0.80 20.18 3.39
CA TYR A 14 1.66 19.93 2.24
C TYR A 14 2.74 18.88 2.54
N ILE A 15 3.45 19.02 3.66
CA ILE A 15 4.48 18.05 4.09
C ILE A 15 3.85 16.68 4.32
N HIS A 16 2.70 16.61 4.97
CA HIS A 16 2.01 15.36 5.25
C HIS A 16 1.57 14.67 3.97
N ASN A 17 0.98 15.41 3.03
CA ASN A 17 0.60 14.87 1.71
C ASN A 17 1.81 14.37 0.94
N LYS A 18 2.93 15.10 0.97
CA LYS A 18 4.18 14.69 0.32
C LYS A 18 4.80 13.43 0.95
N LYS A 19 4.65 13.25 2.27
CA LYS A 19 5.18 12.09 3.02
C LYS A 19 4.23 10.88 3.03
N LYS A 20 2.98 11.04 2.59
CA LYS A 20 1.95 9.99 2.64
C LYS A 20 2.22 8.92 1.58
N ASN A 21 3.08 7.97 1.92
CA ASN A 21 3.33 6.78 1.12
C ASN A 21 2.47 5.63 1.63
N TYR A 22 1.60 5.10 0.76
CA TYR A 22 0.82 3.90 1.04
C TYR A 22 1.72 2.68 0.90
N LYS A 23 2.44 2.35 1.98
CA LYS A 23 3.28 1.14 2.05
C LYS A 23 2.44 -0.04 2.50
N ILE A 24 2.65 -1.19 1.88
CA ILE A 24 2.08 -2.45 2.33
C ILE A 24 2.84 -2.84 3.61
N ASN A 25 2.14 -2.89 4.74
CA ASN A 25 2.75 -3.26 6.01
C ASN A 25 3.09 -4.77 5.98
N ASN A 26 4.35 -5.11 6.27
CA ASN A 26 4.88 -6.49 6.27
C ASN A 26 4.02 -7.47 7.09
N ILE A 27 3.34 -6.99 8.14
CA ILE A 27 2.46 -7.76 9.03
C ILE A 27 1.38 -8.51 8.26
N ASN A 28 0.80 -7.90 7.20
CA ASN A 28 -0.28 -8.54 6.44
C ASN A 28 0.24 -9.61 5.46
N LEU A 29 1.52 -9.56 5.07
CA LEU A 29 2.15 -10.55 4.19
C LEU A 29 2.56 -11.82 4.94
N TYR A 30 2.96 -11.68 6.21
CA TYR A 30 3.25 -12.83 7.07
C TYR A 30 2.02 -13.74 7.26
N ARG A 31 0.81 -13.18 7.25
CA ARG A 31 -0.44 -13.97 7.30
C ARG A 31 -0.57 -14.98 6.16
N PHE A 32 0.12 -14.73 5.04
CA PHE A 32 0.11 -15.60 3.87
C PHE A 32 1.43 -16.35 3.67
N ASN A 33 2.36 -16.29 4.63
CA ASN A 33 3.72 -16.82 4.52
C ASN A 33 4.46 -16.34 3.26
N LEU A 34 4.18 -15.13 2.81
CA LEU A 34 4.80 -14.54 1.61
C LEU A 34 5.85 -13.50 1.98
N ASN A 35 6.96 -13.53 1.25
CA ASN A 35 7.92 -12.43 1.27
C ASN A 35 7.47 -11.37 0.25
N TYR A 36 7.35 -10.13 0.70
CA TYR A 36 6.94 -8.97 -0.12
C TYR A 36 7.72 -8.88 -1.43
N SER A 37 9.06 -8.97 -1.37
CA SER A 37 9.90 -8.81 -2.56
C SER A 37 9.67 -9.92 -3.58
N LYS A 38 9.46 -11.16 -3.12
CA LYS A 38 9.15 -12.29 -4.02
C LYS A 38 7.77 -12.10 -4.66
N PHE A 39 6.78 -11.72 -3.86
CA PHE A 39 5.42 -11.50 -4.33
C PHE A 39 5.32 -10.37 -5.36
N VAL A 40 5.94 -9.22 -5.09
CA VAL A 40 5.99 -8.09 -6.02
C VAL A 40 6.71 -8.47 -7.31
N ASN A 41 7.82 -9.21 -7.21
CA ASN A 41 8.52 -9.69 -8.41
C ASN A 41 7.64 -10.63 -9.24
N GLN A 42 6.83 -11.49 -8.63
CA GLN A 42 5.91 -12.36 -9.37
C GLN A 42 4.73 -11.58 -9.98
N ILE A 43 4.19 -10.57 -9.29
CA ILE A 43 3.18 -9.64 -9.85
C ILE A 43 3.72 -8.96 -11.11
N ILE A 44 4.95 -8.44 -11.04
CA ILE A 44 5.59 -7.77 -12.17
C ILE A 44 5.81 -8.75 -13.33
N LYS A 45 6.26 -9.99 -13.04
CA LYS A 45 6.46 -11.04 -14.05
C LYS A 45 5.17 -11.45 -14.75
N ASN A 46 4.05 -11.47 -14.03
CA ASN A 46 2.74 -11.79 -14.60
C ASN A 46 2.05 -10.57 -15.23
N GLU A 47 2.76 -9.45 -15.41
CA GLU A 47 2.28 -8.20 -16.00
C GLU A 47 1.03 -7.61 -15.31
N ILE A 48 0.81 -7.98 -14.04
CA ILE A 48 -0.33 -7.51 -13.25
C ILE A 48 -0.06 -6.08 -12.80
N LYS A 49 -0.72 -5.11 -13.46
CA LYS A 49 -0.62 -3.68 -13.12
C LYS A 49 -1.58 -3.33 -11.98
N ILE A 50 -1.22 -3.70 -10.76
CA ILE A 50 -1.95 -3.30 -9.54
C ILE A 50 -1.18 -2.21 -8.79
N ASN A 51 -1.89 -1.15 -8.40
CA ASN A 51 -1.32 -0.11 -7.55
C ASN A 51 -1.13 -0.62 -6.11
N ASN A 52 0.03 -0.34 -5.51
CA ASN A 52 0.35 -0.66 -4.11
C ASN A 52 -0.70 -0.16 -3.11
N LYS A 53 -1.38 0.96 -3.39
CA LYS A 53 -2.48 1.44 -2.54
C LYS A 53 -3.65 0.44 -2.54
N ILE A 54 -4.08 -0.02 -3.71
CA ILE A 54 -5.16 -1.00 -3.85
C ILE A 54 -4.72 -2.33 -3.23
N LEU A 55 -3.51 -2.78 -3.54
CA LEU A 55 -2.95 -4.00 -2.98
C LEU A 55 -2.93 -3.96 -1.44
N SER A 56 -2.46 -2.85 -0.85
CA SER A 56 -2.46 -2.66 0.61
C SER A 56 -3.86 -2.72 1.22
N GLN A 57 -4.86 -2.17 0.52
CA GLN A 57 -6.25 -2.22 0.95
C GLN A 57 -6.81 -3.64 0.87
N LEU A 58 -6.57 -4.35 -0.24
CA LEU A 58 -6.95 -5.76 -0.38
C LEU A 58 -6.38 -6.64 0.73
N PHE A 59 -5.12 -6.41 1.14
CA PHE A 59 -4.49 -7.12 2.26
C PHE A 59 -5.16 -6.84 3.62
N ILE A 60 -5.86 -5.72 3.77
CA ILE A 60 -6.54 -5.33 5.01
C ILE A 60 -8.00 -5.79 5.01
N SER A 61 -8.73 -5.56 3.91
CA SER A 61 -10.18 -5.72 3.84
C SER A 61 -10.64 -7.00 3.13
N GLU A 62 -9.85 -7.56 2.21
CA GLU A 62 -10.31 -8.58 1.26
C GLU A 62 -9.36 -9.77 1.15
N ASN A 63 -9.38 -10.63 2.17
CA ASN A 63 -8.56 -11.84 2.20
C ASN A 63 -8.85 -12.81 1.05
N VAL A 64 -10.09 -12.87 0.55
CA VAL A 64 -10.48 -13.78 -0.55
C VAL A 64 -9.83 -13.35 -1.86
N SER A 65 -9.92 -12.07 -2.20
CA SER A 65 -9.29 -11.46 -3.38
C SER A 65 -7.76 -11.63 -3.38
N ILE A 66 -7.13 -11.55 -2.20
CA ILE A 66 -5.69 -11.80 -2.05
C ILE A 66 -5.35 -13.28 -2.31
N LYS A 67 -6.14 -14.22 -1.78
CA LYS A 67 -5.90 -15.66 -1.99
C LYS A 67 -6.02 -16.06 -3.45
N SER A 68 -7.02 -15.56 -4.16
CA SER A 68 -7.16 -15.81 -5.61
C SER A 68 -5.99 -15.21 -6.39
N LEU A 69 -5.55 -13.99 -6.03
CA LEU A 69 -4.37 -13.37 -6.64
C LEU A 69 -3.11 -14.22 -6.43
N ILE A 70 -2.87 -14.70 -5.20
CA ILE A 70 -1.73 -15.57 -4.87
C ILE A 70 -1.79 -16.88 -5.66
N TYR A 71 -2.99 -17.44 -5.86
CA TYR A 71 -3.18 -18.66 -6.64
C TYR A 71 -2.84 -18.45 -8.12
N ILE A 72 -3.24 -17.33 -8.71
CA ILE A 72 -2.93 -16.96 -10.11
C ILE A 72 -1.43 -16.71 -10.31
N ILE A 73 -0.76 -16.21 -9.26
CA ILE A 73 0.65 -15.79 -9.33
C ILE A 73 1.63 -16.95 -9.10
N LYS A 74 1.18 -18.04 -8.46
CA LYS A 74 1.98 -19.25 -8.24
C LYS A 74 2.24 -19.99 -9.54
#